data_AF-A0A177NKL1-F1
#
_entry.id   AF-A0A177NKL1-F1
#
_cell.length_a   1.000
_cell.length_b   1.000
_cell.length_c   1.000
_cell.angle_alpha   90.00
_cell.angle_beta   90.00
_cell.angle_gamma   90.00
#
_symmetry.space_group_name_H-M   'P 1'
#
loop_
_entity.id
_entity.type
_entity.pdbx_description
1 polymer ?
#
loop_
_entity_poly.entity_id
_entity_poly.type
_entity_poly.pdbx_seq_one_letter_code
_entity_poly.pdbx_strand_id
1 'polypeptide(L)'
;MAVLVTVPKVAIGNSGTTASQLDFIVSTSIDYGLTRVGGPVLYYDDNPDLSGVQELCIVGHGSPGKIESRSAQDMANKLTKGAKAVPDNFRRLIITSCYAGVLVGGKSGTAVIDVIAKALRNRGLKGIEISGAMGPSIKANELGNRFRVVSNTQKAGPIQNKMVLDKHLGVPNPDPTQGPLRYTGTTSDPKLAEQAAKMMAKISGEFYKEFVDELEQKRTLFDEEHAMRTVVS
;
A
#
# COMPACT_ATOMS: atom_id res chain seq x y z
N MET A 1 11.58 13.54 -1.01
CA MET A 1 10.49 12.61 -1.38
C MET A 1 10.88 11.23 -0.85
N ALA A 2 9.94 10.35 -0.49
CA ALA A 2 10.25 9.01 -0.01
C ALA A 2 9.05 8.04 -0.09
N VAL A 3 9.34 6.74 -0.02
CA VAL A 3 8.35 5.68 0.20
C VAL A 3 8.56 5.08 1.59
N LEU A 4 7.56 5.16 2.47
CA LEU A 4 7.62 4.69 3.85
C LEU A 4 6.81 3.41 4.04
N VAL A 5 7.50 2.31 4.30
CA VAL A 5 6.96 0.96 4.41
C VAL A 5 6.65 0.65 5.87
N THR A 6 5.42 0.22 6.16
CA THR A 6 4.93 -0.08 7.51
C THR A 6 4.86 -1.57 7.83
N VAL A 7 5.03 -2.46 6.84
CA VAL A 7 5.15 -3.90 7.13
C VAL A 7 6.37 -4.16 8.00
N PRO A 8 6.31 -5.10 8.95
CA PRO A 8 7.45 -5.47 9.78
C PRO A 8 8.66 -5.88 8.93
N LYS A 9 9.84 -5.43 9.36
CA LYS A 9 11.11 -6.01 8.89
C LYS A 9 11.17 -7.47 9.32
N VAL A 10 11.23 -8.40 8.36
CA VAL A 10 11.59 -9.79 8.63
C VAL A 10 13.08 -9.97 8.32
N ALA A 11 13.77 -10.76 9.15
CA ALA A 11 15.16 -11.12 8.94
C ALA A 11 15.24 -12.45 8.17
N ILE A 12 16.19 -12.56 7.24
CA ILE A 12 16.57 -13.83 6.61
C ILE A 12 17.85 -14.33 7.28
N GLY A 13 17.84 -15.56 7.78
CA GLY A 13 18.95 -16.17 8.51
C GLY A 13 19.21 -17.62 8.12
N ASN A 14 20.24 -17.80 7.28
CA ASN A 14 21.02 -19.00 7.00
C ASN A 14 20.39 -20.26 6.34
N SER A 15 21.05 -20.63 5.23
CA SER A 15 21.24 -21.99 4.67
C SER A 15 20.03 -22.86 4.31
N GLY A 16 19.87 -23.13 3.01
CA GLY A 16 19.34 -24.42 2.52
C GLY A 16 17.89 -24.45 2.06
N THR A 17 17.17 -23.33 2.01
CA THR A 17 15.74 -23.29 1.66
C THR A 17 15.46 -22.68 0.27
N THR A 18 14.56 -23.34 -0.45
CA THR A 18 14.11 -22.98 -1.81
C THR A 18 13.16 -21.76 -1.81
N ALA A 19 13.38 -20.83 -2.75
CA ALA A 19 12.53 -19.75 -3.29
C ALA A 19 11.40 -19.17 -2.39
N SER A 20 11.44 -17.86 -2.09
CA SER A 20 10.60 -17.30 -1.02
C SER A 20 10.07 -15.85 -1.22
N GLN A 21 8.90 -15.53 -0.66
CA GLN A 21 7.98 -14.56 -1.25
C GLN A 21 8.23 -13.13 -0.84
N LEU A 22 8.26 -12.32 -1.86
CA LEU A 22 7.91 -10.93 -1.75
C LEU A 22 6.40 -10.83 -1.50
N ASP A 23 5.98 -10.06 -0.50
CA ASP A 23 4.57 -9.71 -0.36
C ASP A 23 4.18 -8.95 -1.62
N PHE A 24 3.48 -9.65 -2.51
CA PHE A 24 3.21 -9.24 -3.88
C PHE A 24 2.46 -7.90 -3.94
N ILE A 25 1.52 -7.69 -3.02
CA ILE A 25 0.69 -6.49 -2.93
C ILE A 25 1.52 -5.32 -2.40
N VAL A 26 2.34 -5.55 -1.37
CA VAL A 26 3.22 -4.53 -0.78
C VAL A 26 4.34 -4.16 -1.75
N SER A 27 4.96 -5.12 -2.42
CA SER A 27 6.05 -4.90 -3.38
C SER A 27 5.58 -4.07 -4.57
N THR A 28 4.42 -4.40 -5.14
CA THR A 28 3.82 -3.60 -6.23
C THR A 28 3.37 -2.23 -5.75
N SER A 29 2.92 -2.10 -4.49
CA SER A 29 2.61 -0.80 -3.87
C SER A 29 3.85 0.05 -3.58
N ILE A 30 5.02 -0.56 -3.29
CA ILE A 30 6.31 0.14 -3.20
C ILE A 30 6.70 0.68 -4.57
N ASP A 31 6.63 -0.13 -5.62
CA ASP A 31 6.95 0.31 -7.00
C ASP A 31 5.99 1.41 -7.48
N TYR A 32 4.70 1.30 -7.18
CA TYR A 32 3.73 2.37 -7.37
C TYR A 32 4.16 3.66 -6.65
N GLY A 33 4.54 3.56 -5.37
CA GLY A 33 5.06 4.69 -4.60
C GLY A 33 6.30 5.32 -5.23
N LEU A 34 7.28 4.50 -5.62
CA LEU A 34 8.53 4.94 -6.25
C LEU A 34 8.27 5.70 -7.57
N THR A 35 7.32 5.24 -8.38
CA THR A 35 6.97 5.91 -9.64
C THR A 35 6.14 7.19 -9.42
N ARG A 36 5.37 7.31 -8.33
CA ARG A 36 4.52 8.50 -8.08
C ARG A 36 5.22 9.60 -7.28
N VAL A 37 6.02 9.27 -6.27
CA VAL A 37 6.74 10.26 -5.43
C VAL A 37 8.26 10.12 -5.49
N GLY A 38 8.78 8.92 -5.76
CA GLY A 38 10.23 8.65 -5.79
C GLY A 38 10.95 8.87 -4.45
N GLY A 39 12.28 8.91 -4.53
CA GLY A 39 13.15 8.92 -3.35
C GLY A 39 13.35 7.52 -2.75
N PRO A 40 14.02 7.42 -1.58
CA PRO A 40 14.38 6.14 -0.98
C PRO A 40 13.16 5.40 -0.41
N VAL A 41 13.28 4.07 -0.36
CA VAL A 41 12.45 3.23 0.50
C VAL A 41 12.95 3.37 1.95
N LEU A 42 12.04 3.63 2.88
CA LEU A 42 12.31 3.81 4.30
C LEU A 42 11.37 2.88 5.09
N TYR A 43 11.82 2.35 6.23
CA TYR A 43 10.97 1.51 7.08
C TYR A 43 10.43 2.31 8.26
N TYR A 44 9.14 2.21 8.55
CA TYR A 44 8.49 2.92 9.64
C TYR A 44 9.15 2.68 11.00
N ASP A 45 9.53 1.42 11.25
CA ASP A 45 10.06 0.92 12.52
C ASP A 45 11.50 1.38 12.79
N ASP A 46 12.29 1.74 11.77
CA ASP A 46 13.66 2.28 11.93
C ASP A 46 13.68 3.70 12.51
N ASN A 47 12.51 4.31 12.65
CA ASN A 47 12.35 5.74 12.94
C ASN A 47 13.18 6.66 12.03
N PRO A 48 12.95 6.58 10.69
CA PRO A 48 13.68 7.35 9.70
C PRO A 48 13.41 8.85 9.87
N ASP A 49 14.35 9.65 9.38
CA ASP A 49 14.20 11.10 9.31
C ASP A 49 13.36 11.49 8.08
N LEU A 50 12.25 12.20 8.32
CA LEU A 50 11.35 12.69 7.28
C LEU A 50 11.48 14.21 7.04
N SER A 51 12.41 14.89 7.70
CA SER A 51 12.58 16.36 7.63
C SER A 51 12.92 16.90 6.24
N GLY A 52 13.48 16.07 5.35
CA GLY A 52 13.70 16.41 3.93
C GLY A 52 12.58 15.97 2.97
N VAL A 53 11.47 15.41 3.48
CA VAL A 53 10.50 14.67 2.66
C VAL A 53 9.29 15.54 2.31
N GLN A 54 9.36 16.27 1.19
CA GLN A 54 8.23 17.08 0.67
C GLN A 54 7.02 16.26 0.16
N GLU A 55 7.25 15.03 -0.29
CA GLU A 55 6.21 14.11 -0.74
C GLU A 55 6.47 12.71 -0.19
N LEU A 56 5.42 12.03 0.21
CA LEU A 56 5.50 10.74 0.88
C LEU A 56 4.46 9.77 0.32
N CYS A 57 4.89 8.53 0.10
CA CYS A 57 3.99 7.39 -0.14
C CYS A 57 4.08 6.43 1.05
N ILE A 58 2.98 6.14 1.74
CA ILE A 58 2.95 5.16 2.86
C ILE A 58 2.41 3.83 2.36
N VAL A 59 3.17 2.75 2.56
CA VAL A 59 2.88 1.40 2.06
C VAL A 59 2.69 0.38 3.17
N GLY A 60 1.55 -0.31 3.17
CA GLY A 60 1.24 -1.45 4.03
C GLY A 60 -0.21 -1.90 3.88
N HIS A 61 -0.56 -3.06 4.43
CA HIS A 61 -1.94 -3.54 4.51
C HIS A 61 -2.76 -2.66 5.44
N GLY A 62 -4.04 -2.50 5.11
CA GLY A 62 -4.89 -1.49 5.73
C GLY A 62 -6.27 -2.01 6.09
N SER A 63 -6.81 -1.39 7.14
CA SER A 63 -8.19 -1.57 7.59
C SER A 63 -8.68 -0.23 8.18
N PRO A 64 -9.98 -0.01 8.37
CA PRO A 64 -10.49 1.27 8.85
C PRO A 64 -9.74 1.75 10.13
N GLY A 65 -9.13 2.93 10.06
CA GLY A 65 -8.40 3.57 11.16
C GLY A 65 -6.97 3.06 11.45
N LYS A 66 -6.43 2.09 10.71
CA LYS A 66 -5.05 1.59 10.91
C LYS A 66 -4.37 1.06 9.64
N ILE A 67 -3.04 1.12 9.63
CA ILE A 67 -2.19 0.44 8.65
C ILE A 67 -1.30 -0.53 9.44
N GLU A 68 -1.30 -1.81 9.07
CA GLU A 68 -0.74 -2.89 9.88
C GLU A 68 -1.25 -2.86 11.34
N SER A 69 -0.32 -2.91 12.30
CA SER A 69 -0.56 -2.70 13.73
C SER A 69 -0.59 -1.22 14.15
N ARG A 70 -0.32 -0.27 13.23
CA ARG A 70 -0.18 1.16 13.53
C ARG A 70 -1.51 1.89 13.41
N SER A 71 -1.95 2.54 14.49
CA SER A 71 -3.14 3.38 14.47
C SER A 71 -2.92 4.64 13.62
N ALA A 72 -4.00 5.22 13.09
CA ALA A 72 -3.95 6.51 12.41
C ALA A 72 -3.29 7.61 13.26
N GLN A 73 -3.44 7.55 14.59
CA GLN A 73 -2.83 8.51 15.51
C GLN A 73 -1.32 8.30 15.70
N ASP A 74 -0.82 7.06 15.64
CA ASP A 74 0.63 6.77 15.66
C ASP A 74 1.31 7.36 14.41
N MET A 75 0.74 7.08 13.23
CA MET A 75 1.21 7.66 11.97
C MET A 75 1.15 9.19 11.98
N ALA A 76 0.02 9.77 12.41
CA ALA A 76 -0.13 11.21 12.53
C ALA A 76 0.91 11.83 13.48
N ASN A 77 1.22 11.18 14.60
CA ASN A 77 2.30 11.61 15.50
C ASN A 77 3.67 11.58 14.80
N LYS A 78 4.01 10.47 14.12
CA LYS A 78 5.31 10.34 13.42
C LYS A 78 5.51 11.40 12.34
N LEU A 79 4.44 11.76 11.63
CA LEU A 79 4.49 12.78 10.58
C LEU A 79 4.56 14.21 11.13
N THR A 80 4.19 14.47 12.39
CA THR A 80 4.00 15.84 12.91
C THR A 80 4.83 16.21 14.15
N LYS A 81 5.43 15.25 14.86
CA LYS A 81 6.11 15.50 16.15
C LYS A 81 7.61 15.22 16.09
N GLY A 82 8.38 16.16 16.64
CA GLY A 82 9.84 16.06 16.77
C GLY A 82 10.60 16.45 15.50
N ALA A 83 11.94 16.54 15.62
CA ALA A 83 12.81 17.03 14.54
C ALA A 83 12.83 16.15 13.27
N LYS A 84 12.41 14.88 13.39
CA LYS A 84 12.31 13.90 12.27
C LYS A 84 10.96 13.93 11.53
N ALA A 85 10.03 14.80 11.91
CA ALA A 85 8.73 14.95 11.26
C ALA A 85 8.89 15.53 9.82
N VAL A 86 7.81 15.52 9.01
CA VAL A 86 7.86 16.11 7.65
C VAL A 86 8.21 17.60 7.69
N PRO A 87 8.82 18.22 6.66
CA PRO A 87 9.07 19.66 6.65
C PRO A 87 7.78 20.49 6.51
N ASP A 88 7.87 21.79 6.79
CA ASP A 88 6.73 22.71 6.63
C ASP A 88 6.35 22.94 5.14
N ASN A 89 7.25 22.61 4.20
CA ASN A 89 6.99 22.55 2.76
C ASN A 89 6.61 21.13 2.25
N PHE A 90 6.12 20.27 3.14
CA PHE A 90 5.37 19.09 2.73
C PHE A 90 4.22 19.49 1.81
N ARG A 91 3.86 18.65 0.83
CA ARG A 91 2.80 18.96 -0.15
C ARG A 91 1.87 17.80 -0.49
N ARG A 92 2.33 16.55 -0.41
CA ARG A 92 1.55 15.39 -0.85
C ARG A 92 1.82 14.13 -0.04
N LEU A 93 0.75 13.47 0.39
CA LEU A 93 0.74 12.15 1.01
C LEU A 93 -0.15 11.20 0.22
N ILE A 94 0.44 10.13 -0.30
CA ILE A 94 -0.29 9.03 -0.93
C ILE A 94 -0.30 7.85 0.04
N ILE A 95 -1.46 7.39 0.48
CA ILE A 95 -1.58 6.22 1.36
C ILE A 95 -1.97 5.01 0.51
N THR A 96 -1.00 4.17 0.15
CA THR A 96 -1.20 2.97 -0.67
C THR A 96 -1.73 1.79 0.16
N SER A 97 -2.69 2.04 1.04
CA SER A 97 -3.24 1.08 1.98
C SER A 97 -4.76 0.93 1.81
N CYS A 98 -5.27 -0.29 2.00
CA CYS A 98 -6.70 -0.57 1.90
C CYS A 98 -7.48 0.16 3.00
N TYR A 99 -8.70 0.62 2.67
CA TYR A 99 -9.59 1.31 3.61
C TYR A 99 -9.02 2.59 4.27
N ALA A 100 -7.91 3.16 3.79
CA ALA A 100 -7.30 4.36 4.38
C ALA A 100 -8.22 5.59 4.39
N GLY A 101 -9.14 5.69 3.43
CA GLY A 101 -10.17 6.74 3.35
C GLY A 101 -11.44 6.47 4.17
N VAL A 102 -11.61 5.26 4.70
CA VAL A 102 -12.87 4.76 5.29
C VAL A 102 -12.99 5.11 6.77
N LEU A 103 -14.17 5.59 7.13
CA LEU A 103 -14.52 5.96 8.50
C LEU A 103 -14.70 4.72 9.39
N VAL A 104 -14.11 4.74 10.59
CA VAL A 104 -14.33 3.73 11.63
C VAL A 104 -15.74 3.88 12.19
N GLY A 105 -16.56 2.85 12.01
CA GLY A 105 -17.96 2.85 12.48
C GLY A 105 -18.81 3.98 11.88
N GLY A 106 -18.48 4.46 10.68
CA GLY A 106 -19.17 5.59 10.02
C GLY A 106 -18.91 6.96 10.65
N LYS A 107 -18.05 7.07 11.68
CA LYS A 107 -17.82 8.32 12.41
C LYS A 107 -16.86 9.25 11.66
N SER A 108 -17.32 10.44 11.29
CA SER A 108 -16.50 11.47 10.62
C SER A 108 -15.19 11.77 11.36
N GLY A 109 -14.11 11.96 10.62
CA GLY A 109 -12.80 12.32 11.17
C GLY A 109 -11.99 11.15 11.73
N THR A 110 -12.39 9.90 11.46
CA THR A 110 -11.73 8.68 11.96
C THR A 110 -10.98 7.87 10.89
N ALA A 111 -11.12 8.22 9.60
CA ALA A 111 -10.31 7.61 8.56
C ALA A 111 -8.83 7.95 8.76
N VAL A 112 -7.92 7.12 8.24
CA VAL A 112 -6.47 7.33 8.37
C VAL A 112 -6.08 8.69 7.76
N ILE A 113 -6.61 9.00 6.57
CA ILE A 113 -6.38 10.30 5.92
C ILE A 113 -6.90 11.48 6.74
N ASP A 114 -8.05 11.34 7.43
CA ASP A 114 -8.66 12.44 8.20
C ASP A 114 -7.83 12.79 9.44
N VAL A 115 -7.37 11.77 10.16
CA VAL A 115 -6.59 11.92 11.39
C VAL A 115 -5.23 12.55 11.06
N ILE A 116 -4.60 12.13 9.97
CA ILE A 116 -3.33 12.71 9.49
C ILE A 116 -3.54 14.14 8.99
N ALA A 117 -4.56 14.41 8.16
CA ALA A 117 -4.89 15.77 7.70
C ALA A 117 -5.13 16.73 8.87
N LYS A 118 -5.88 16.30 9.88
CA LYS A 118 -6.12 17.07 11.10
C LYS A 118 -4.83 17.36 11.85
N ALA A 119 -3.92 16.40 11.98
CA ALA A 119 -2.65 16.60 12.67
C ALA A 119 -1.71 17.57 11.92
N LEU A 120 -1.61 17.45 10.60
CA LEU A 120 -0.81 18.36 9.76
C LEU A 120 -1.34 19.80 9.83
N ARG A 121 -2.66 19.98 9.69
CA ARG A 121 -3.33 21.27 9.88
C ARG A 121 -3.12 21.85 11.29
N ASN A 122 -3.18 21.02 12.34
CA ASN A 122 -2.93 21.45 13.71
C ASN A 122 -1.47 21.89 13.94
N ARG A 123 -0.51 21.42 13.13
CA ARG A 123 0.87 21.92 13.10
C ARG A 123 1.02 23.23 12.29
N GLY A 124 0.01 23.62 11.51
CA GLY A 124 0.00 24.83 10.68
C GLY A 124 0.25 24.58 9.19
N LEU A 125 0.50 23.33 8.78
CA LEU A 125 0.65 22.96 7.36
C LEU A 125 -0.73 23.03 6.69
N LYS A 126 -0.79 23.57 5.47
CA LYS A 126 -2.03 23.79 4.72
C LYS A 126 -1.85 23.43 3.24
N GLY A 127 -2.92 23.03 2.58
CA GLY A 127 -2.90 22.69 1.16
C GLY A 127 -2.27 21.34 0.85
N ILE A 128 -2.07 20.48 1.87
CA ILE A 128 -1.48 19.15 1.69
C ILE A 128 -2.52 18.24 1.05
N GLU A 129 -2.23 17.69 -0.12
CA GLU A 129 -3.06 16.66 -0.75
C GLU A 129 -2.82 15.31 -0.04
N ILE A 130 -3.87 14.71 0.52
CA ILE A 130 -3.79 13.40 1.18
C ILE A 130 -4.82 12.45 0.58
N SER A 131 -4.36 11.42 -0.13
CA SER A 131 -5.21 10.44 -0.82
C SER A 131 -5.13 9.04 -0.20
N GLY A 132 -6.26 8.32 -0.20
CA GLY A 132 -6.34 6.95 0.30
C GLY A 132 -7.54 6.19 -0.29
N ALA A 133 -7.46 4.87 -0.30
CA ALA A 133 -8.50 4.01 -0.86
C ALA A 133 -9.74 3.92 0.05
N MET A 134 -10.92 3.89 -0.57
CA MET A 134 -12.22 3.70 0.10
C MET A 134 -12.60 2.22 0.33
N GLY A 135 -11.65 1.29 0.13
CA GLY A 135 -11.90 -0.13 0.28
C GLY A 135 -10.66 -1.01 0.02
N PRO A 136 -10.85 -2.30 -0.28
CA PRO A 136 -9.78 -3.17 -0.78
C PRO A 136 -9.29 -2.63 -2.12
N SER A 137 -7.98 -2.44 -2.26
CA SER A 137 -7.42 -1.61 -3.34
C SER A 137 -6.21 -2.23 -4.02
N ILE A 138 -6.28 -2.25 -5.35
CA ILE A 138 -5.23 -2.68 -6.26
C ILE A 138 -4.41 -1.46 -6.69
N LYS A 139 -3.08 -1.60 -6.68
CA LYS A 139 -2.12 -0.50 -6.87
C LYS A 139 -0.93 -1.04 -7.66
N ALA A 140 -0.89 -0.71 -8.94
CA ALA A 140 0.15 -1.14 -9.87
C ALA A 140 0.34 -0.03 -10.92
N ASN A 141 1.56 0.13 -11.44
CA ASN A 141 1.87 1.24 -12.35
C ASN A 141 1.20 1.06 -13.73
N GLU A 142 0.98 -0.19 -14.11
CA GLU A 142 0.29 -0.68 -15.31
C GLU A 142 -1.20 -0.30 -15.34
N LEU A 143 -1.79 -0.01 -14.16
CA LEU A 143 -3.17 0.46 -14.02
C LEU A 143 -3.29 1.99 -14.11
N GLY A 144 -2.20 2.68 -14.44
CA GLY A 144 -2.15 4.13 -14.52
C GLY A 144 -2.15 4.83 -13.15
N ASN A 145 -2.54 6.10 -13.15
CA ASN A 145 -2.31 7.02 -12.01
C ASN A 145 -3.25 6.84 -10.81
N ARG A 146 -4.05 5.77 -10.76
CA ARG A 146 -5.19 5.65 -9.84
C ARG A 146 -5.22 4.30 -9.13
N PHE A 147 -5.72 4.31 -7.90
CA PHE A 147 -6.12 3.09 -7.21
C PHE A 147 -7.40 2.54 -7.84
N ARG A 148 -7.46 1.23 -8.07
CA ARG A 148 -8.72 0.52 -8.34
C ARG A 148 -9.23 -0.06 -7.03
N VAL A 149 -10.48 0.22 -6.67
CA VAL A 149 -11.10 -0.30 -5.44
C VAL A 149 -12.21 -1.28 -5.77
N VAL A 150 -12.22 -2.39 -5.05
CA VAL A 150 -13.15 -3.49 -5.24
C VAL A 150 -14.44 -3.23 -4.47
N SER A 151 -15.59 -3.27 -5.16
CA SER A 151 -16.92 -3.04 -4.58
C SER A 151 -17.51 -4.25 -3.87
N ASN A 152 -16.99 -5.46 -4.11
CA ASN A 152 -17.36 -6.67 -3.40
C ASN A 152 -16.16 -7.60 -3.17
N THR A 153 -15.63 -7.61 -1.94
CA THR A 153 -14.50 -8.45 -1.50
C THR A 153 -14.73 -9.94 -1.75
N GLN A 154 -15.92 -10.44 -1.42
CA GLN A 154 -16.25 -11.86 -1.52
C GLN A 154 -16.26 -12.36 -2.98
N LYS A 155 -16.58 -11.48 -3.94
CA LYS A 155 -16.53 -11.82 -5.38
C LYS A 155 -15.13 -11.72 -5.96
N ALA A 156 -14.31 -10.78 -5.49
CA ALA A 156 -12.94 -10.61 -5.98
C ALA A 156 -11.96 -11.68 -5.47
N GLY A 157 -12.11 -12.18 -4.24
CA GLY A 157 -11.24 -13.21 -3.68
C GLY A 157 -11.15 -14.48 -4.56
N PRO A 158 -12.26 -15.10 -4.99
CA PRO A 158 -12.27 -16.23 -5.90
C PRO A 158 -11.63 -15.93 -7.27
N ILE A 159 -11.81 -14.72 -7.79
CA ILE A 159 -11.20 -14.29 -9.06
C ILE A 159 -9.68 -14.17 -8.89
N GLN A 160 -9.24 -13.44 -7.86
CA GLN A 160 -7.83 -13.26 -7.54
C GLN A 160 -7.13 -14.60 -7.35
N ASN A 161 -7.76 -15.51 -6.59
CA ASN A 161 -7.27 -16.88 -6.40
C ASN A 161 -7.20 -17.61 -7.74
N LYS A 162 -8.29 -17.66 -8.53
CA LYS A 162 -8.30 -18.31 -9.85
C LYS A 162 -7.18 -17.81 -10.76
N MET A 163 -6.94 -16.51 -10.83
CA MET A 163 -5.92 -15.96 -11.72
C MET A 163 -4.49 -16.19 -11.21
N VAL A 164 -4.28 -16.16 -9.89
CA VAL A 164 -2.99 -16.61 -9.31
C VAL A 164 -2.76 -18.08 -9.62
N LEU A 165 -3.78 -18.92 -9.44
CA LEU A 165 -3.76 -20.35 -9.77
C LEU A 165 -3.44 -20.56 -11.26
N ASP A 166 -4.25 -20.03 -12.18
CA ASP A 166 -4.08 -20.19 -13.63
C ASP A 166 -2.69 -19.72 -14.12
N LYS A 167 -2.16 -18.61 -13.57
CA LYS A 167 -0.86 -18.07 -13.97
C LYS A 167 0.36 -18.82 -13.39
N HIS A 168 0.20 -19.48 -12.24
CA HIS A 168 1.31 -20.17 -11.55
C HIS A 168 1.21 -21.71 -11.60
N LEU A 169 0.10 -22.26 -12.09
CA LEU A 169 -0.20 -23.70 -12.11
C LEU A 169 -0.34 -24.28 -13.53
N GLY A 170 0.63 -23.93 -14.39
CA GLY A 170 1.15 -24.90 -15.37
C GLY A 170 1.86 -26.11 -14.72
N VAL A 171 1.68 -26.30 -13.41
CA VAL A 171 2.25 -27.33 -12.53
C VAL A 171 1.09 -27.86 -11.66
N PRO A 172 0.97 -29.18 -11.40
CA PRO A 172 -0.32 -29.74 -11.00
C PRO A 172 -0.82 -29.30 -9.61
N ASN A 173 -2.02 -28.69 -9.61
CA ASN A 173 -3.08 -28.75 -8.60
C ASN A 173 -2.63 -28.71 -7.11
N PRO A 174 -2.54 -27.52 -6.48
CA PRO A 174 -2.22 -27.41 -5.07
C PRO A 174 -3.41 -27.81 -4.19
N ASP A 175 -3.08 -28.41 -3.06
CA ASP A 175 -4.00 -28.78 -1.99
C ASP A 175 -4.84 -27.57 -1.52
N PRO A 176 -6.19 -27.66 -1.54
CA PRO A 176 -7.08 -26.56 -1.15
C PRO A 176 -6.96 -26.15 0.33
N THR A 177 -6.26 -26.92 1.17
CA THR A 177 -5.97 -26.54 2.57
C THR A 177 -4.77 -25.60 2.71
N GLN A 178 -3.92 -25.46 1.68
CA GLN A 178 -2.68 -24.66 1.77
C GLN A 178 -2.87 -23.16 1.45
N GLY A 179 -4.03 -22.79 0.88
CA GLY A 179 -4.32 -21.42 0.45
C GLY A 179 -3.55 -21.01 -0.81
N PRO A 180 -3.71 -19.75 -1.28
CA PRO A 180 -2.98 -19.26 -2.45
C PRO A 180 -1.46 -19.31 -2.21
N LEU A 181 -0.68 -19.54 -3.28
CA LEU A 181 0.77 -19.82 -3.26
C LEU A 181 1.58 -18.82 -2.40
N ARG A 182 1.78 -19.24 -1.15
CA ARG A 182 2.57 -18.67 -0.06
C ARG A 182 4.08 -18.89 -0.18
N TYR A 183 4.92 -17.92 0.16
CA TYR A 183 6.27 -18.19 0.64
C TYR A 183 6.66 -17.07 1.67
N THR A 184 7.93 -16.71 1.96
CA THR A 184 8.28 -15.53 2.82
C THR A 184 9.59 -14.79 2.47
N GLY A 185 9.58 -13.44 2.43
CA GLY A 185 10.66 -12.59 1.90
C GLY A 185 10.33 -11.09 1.88
N THR A 186 10.17 -10.47 3.06
CA THR A 186 10.43 -9.03 3.20
C THR A 186 11.90 -8.83 3.58
N THR A 187 12.58 -7.88 2.93
CA THR A 187 13.95 -7.48 3.30
C THR A 187 13.91 -6.26 4.23
N SER A 188 15.00 -6.03 4.95
CA SER A 188 15.25 -4.86 5.79
C SER A 188 16.19 -3.82 5.15
N ASP A 189 16.74 -4.11 3.96
CA ASP A 189 17.60 -3.22 3.16
C ASP A 189 16.76 -2.44 2.14
N PRO A 190 16.72 -1.08 2.21
CA PRO A 190 16.07 -0.21 1.24
C PRO A 190 16.39 -0.50 -0.24
N LYS A 191 17.66 -0.80 -0.57
CA LYS A 191 18.08 -1.00 -1.97
C LYS A 191 17.55 -2.32 -2.52
N LEU A 192 17.60 -3.38 -1.70
CA LEU A 192 17.02 -4.67 -2.06
C LEU A 192 15.50 -4.59 -2.14
N ALA A 193 14.84 -3.80 -1.26
CA ALA A 193 13.40 -3.57 -1.32
C ALA A 193 12.99 -2.83 -2.60
N GLU A 194 13.73 -1.80 -3.01
CA GLU A 194 13.51 -1.11 -4.29
C GLU A 194 13.68 -2.05 -5.50
N GLN A 195 14.77 -2.82 -5.53
CA GLN A 195 15.04 -3.78 -6.62
C GLN A 195 13.96 -4.86 -6.70
N ALA A 196 13.58 -5.44 -5.56
CA ALA A 196 12.59 -6.49 -5.50
C ALA A 196 11.17 -5.96 -5.80
N ALA A 197 10.84 -4.74 -5.36
CA ALA A 197 9.59 -4.07 -5.74
C ALA A 197 9.47 -3.90 -7.27
N LYS A 198 10.49 -3.36 -7.92
CA LYS A 198 10.54 -3.19 -9.39
C LYS A 198 10.46 -4.52 -10.14
N MET A 199 11.17 -5.54 -9.64
CA MET A 199 11.13 -6.88 -10.23
C MET A 199 9.75 -7.51 -10.11
N MET A 200 9.11 -7.42 -8.94
CA MET A 200 7.77 -7.96 -8.71
C MET A 200 6.70 -7.19 -9.47
N ALA A 201 6.78 -5.86 -9.53
CA ALA A 201 5.89 -5.06 -10.35
C ALA A 201 5.91 -5.52 -11.82
N LYS A 202 7.11 -5.66 -12.41
CA LYS A 202 7.29 -6.19 -13.77
C LYS A 202 6.69 -7.59 -13.98
N ILE A 203 6.81 -8.50 -12.99
CA ILE A 203 6.23 -9.86 -13.05
C ILE A 203 4.69 -9.80 -12.86
N SER A 204 4.22 -8.87 -12.04
CA SER A 204 2.81 -8.71 -11.65
C SER A 204 1.96 -7.92 -12.66
N GLY A 205 2.58 -7.11 -13.52
CA GLY A 205 1.87 -6.11 -14.33
C GLY A 205 0.76 -6.71 -15.21
N GLU A 206 1.07 -7.80 -15.91
CA GLU A 206 0.09 -8.59 -16.67
C GLU A 206 -1.03 -9.14 -15.77
N PHE A 207 -0.69 -9.73 -14.61
CA PHE A 207 -1.68 -10.28 -13.68
C PHE A 207 -2.64 -9.18 -13.18
N TYR A 208 -2.12 -8.01 -12.80
CA TYR A 208 -2.96 -6.93 -12.31
C TYR A 208 -3.81 -6.31 -13.41
N LYS A 209 -3.30 -6.23 -14.64
CA LYS A 209 -4.08 -5.82 -15.81
C LYS A 209 -5.25 -6.78 -16.05
N GLU A 210 -4.96 -8.07 -16.26
CA GLU A 210 -5.98 -9.09 -16.49
C GLU A 210 -6.99 -9.16 -15.32
N PHE A 211 -6.52 -9.01 -14.07
CA PHE A 211 -7.38 -9.04 -12.89
C PHE A 211 -8.31 -7.83 -12.83
N VAL A 212 -7.83 -6.64 -13.18
CA VAL A 212 -8.69 -5.46 -13.32
C VAL A 212 -9.66 -5.64 -14.48
N ASP A 213 -9.23 -6.14 -15.63
CA ASP A 213 -10.10 -6.40 -16.78
C ASP A 213 -11.24 -7.39 -16.43
N GLU A 214 -10.97 -8.47 -15.69
CA GLU A 214 -12.00 -9.42 -15.23
C GLU A 214 -12.94 -8.80 -14.17
N LEU A 215 -12.41 -7.95 -13.27
CA LEU A 215 -13.23 -7.24 -12.28
C LEU A 215 -14.12 -6.16 -12.92
N GLU A 216 -13.65 -5.49 -13.99
CA GLU A 216 -14.43 -4.52 -14.79
C GLU A 216 -15.56 -5.22 -15.54
N GLN A 217 -15.28 -6.34 -16.24
CA GLN A 217 -16.31 -7.16 -16.89
C GLN A 217 -17.40 -7.61 -15.91
N LYS A 218 -17.01 -7.96 -14.68
CA LYS A 218 -17.93 -8.39 -13.61
C LYS A 218 -18.57 -7.23 -12.84
N ARG A 219 -18.26 -5.97 -13.18
CA ARG A 219 -18.73 -4.74 -12.52
C ARG A 219 -18.47 -4.75 -11.00
N THR A 220 -17.30 -5.26 -10.62
CA THR A 220 -16.86 -5.41 -9.23
C THR A 220 -15.81 -4.37 -8.80
N LEU A 221 -15.51 -3.40 -9.66
CA LEU A 221 -14.79 -2.18 -9.29
C LEU A 221 -15.77 -1.06 -8.97
N PHE A 222 -15.40 -0.18 -8.05
CA PHE A 222 -16.02 1.15 -7.94
C PHE A 222 -15.51 2.05 -9.07
N ASP A 223 -16.35 3.01 -9.47
CA ASP A 223 -15.88 4.18 -10.21
C ASP A 223 -14.88 5.00 -9.39
N GLU A 224 -14.21 5.94 -10.03
CA GLU A 224 -13.05 6.63 -9.47
C GLU A 224 -13.41 7.63 -8.36
N GLU A 225 -14.64 8.16 -8.37
CA GLU A 225 -15.17 9.06 -7.33
C GLU A 225 -15.44 8.29 -6.03
N HIS A 226 -15.96 7.07 -6.14
CA HIS A 226 -16.21 6.20 -4.99
C HIS A 226 -14.99 5.37 -4.56
N ALA A 227 -14.00 5.18 -5.45
CA ALA A 227 -12.79 4.38 -5.17
C ALA A 227 -11.78 5.11 -4.27
N MET A 228 -11.59 6.42 -4.44
CA MET A 228 -10.54 7.17 -3.77
C MET A 228 -11.11 8.37 -3.02
N ARG A 229 -10.66 8.58 -1.78
CA ARG A 229 -10.95 9.79 -1.03
C ARG A 229 -9.68 10.60 -0.87
N THR A 230 -9.73 11.83 -1.34
CA THR A 230 -8.68 12.83 -1.14
C THR A 230 -9.19 13.90 -0.19
N VAL A 231 -8.36 14.31 0.75
CA VAL A 231 -8.58 15.47 1.62
C VAL A 231 -7.45 16.46 1.44
N VAL A 232 -7.78 17.75 1.47
CA VAL A 232 -6.80 18.85 1.50
C VAL A 232 -6.79 19.41 2.92
N SER A 233 -5.63 19.42 3.58
CA SER A 233 -5.49 19.84 4.99
C SER A 233 -5.55 21.36 5.18
#